data_AF-A0A2T7PYF1-F1
#
_entry.id   AF-A0A2T7PYF1-F1
#
_cell.length_a   1.000
_cell.length_b   1.000
_cell.length_c   1.000
_cell.angle_alpha   90.00
_cell.angle_beta   90.00
_cell.angle_gamma   90.00
#
_symmetry.space_group_name_H-M   'P 1'
#
loop_
_entity.id
_entity.type
_entity.pdbx_description
1 polymer ?
#
loop_
_entity_poly.entity_id
_entity_poly.type
_entity_poly.pdbx_seq_one_letter_code
_entity_poly.pdbx_strand_id
1 'polypeptide(L)'
;MDTPKRPHHAASLLSNRRNPSFRLAVEARTEGEVWPSSVCLRADSPPHTCFQKMVRRLARDFLTDEGDRRFYADRYTCCPPPIFVPIITLLEVGCFVYYCMESRMITLNGPVPAHSIFIYRPDRRVELWRFVLYILLHAGYVHLLFNVIVQVVVGIPLEMVHGSFRVFIIYMAGVLAGSLGTSVFDMNAFLVGASGGVYALLAAHLANILLNYSQMELGILKLAAVLIIGM
;
A
#
# COMPACT_ATOMS: atom_id res chain seq x y z
N MET A 1 -24.05 -54.28 27.61
CA MET A 1 -23.97 -53.04 28.39
C MET A 1 -22.54 -52.55 28.23
N ASP A 2 -22.27 -51.76 27.20
CA ASP A 2 -20.99 -51.07 27.02
C ASP A 2 -21.19 -49.99 25.95
N THR A 3 -20.95 -48.73 26.32
CA THR A 3 -20.93 -47.60 25.38
C THR A 3 -19.51 -47.03 25.38
N PRO A 4 -18.90 -46.82 24.20
CA PRO A 4 -17.55 -46.30 24.15
C PRO A 4 -17.56 -44.80 24.49
N LYS A 5 -16.72 -44.42 25.46
CA LYS A 5 -16.43 -43.03 25.83
C LYS A 5 -15.93 -42.26 24.60
N ARG A 6 -16.74 -41.31 24.11
CA ARG A 6 -16.35 -40.39 23.03
C ARG A 6 -15.20 -39.47 23.48
N PRO A 7 -14.20 -39.19 22.62
CA PRO A 7 -13.05 -38.36 22.96
C PRO A 7 -13.37 -36.87 22.78
N HIS A 8 -14.29 -36.31 23.57
CA HIS A 8 -14.62 -34.87 23.48
C HIS A 8 -13.70 -33.96 24.32
N HIS A 9 -12.83 -34.52 25.16
CA HIS A 9 -12.00 -33.72 26.08
C HIS A 9 -10.59 -33.36 25.58
N ALA A 10 -10.08 -34.02 24.52
CA ALA A 10 -8.70 -33.80 24.05
C ALA A 10 -8.57 -32.60 23.09
N ALA A 11 -9.65 -32.22 22.38
CA ALA A 11 -9.60 -31.14 21.40
C ALA A 11 -9.58 -29.74 22.03
N SER A 12 -10.11 -29.57 23.25
CA SER A 12 -10.18 -28.26 23.91
C SER A 12 -8.84 -27.81 24.48
N LEU A 13 -7.98 -28.73 24.91
CA LEU A 13 -6.69 -28.42 25.53
C LEU A 13 -5.62 -27.97 24.52
N LEU A 14 -5.74 -28.38 23.25
CA LEU A 14 -4.81 -27.97 22.18
C LEU A 14 -5.19 -26.63 21.50
N SER A 15 -6.34 -26.06 21.84
CA SER A 15 -6.82 -24.79 21.26
C SER A 15 -6.14 -23.55 21.85
N ASN A 16 -5.54 -23.67 23.04
CA ASN A 16 -5.08 -22.53 23.84
C ASN A 16 -3.75 -21.90 23.36
N ARG A 17 -3.12 -22.44 22.32
CA ARG A 17 -1.85 -21.97 21.74
C ARG A 17 -1.95 -21.51 20.29
N ARG A 18 -3.16 -21.47 19.70
CA ARG A 18 -3.34 -21.14 18.28
C ARG A 18 -3.79 -19.71 18.08
N ASN A 19 -3.35 -19.10 16.97
CA ASN A 19 -3.72 -17.74 16.60
C ASN A 19 -5.25 -17.56 16.58
N PRO A 20 -5.77 -16.39 16.99
CA PRO A 20 -7.21 -16.14 17.08
C PRO A 20 -7.97 -16.37 15.76
N SER A 21 -7.30 -16.22 14.61
CA SER A 21 -7.84 -16.53 13.28
C SER A 21 -8.05 -18.03 13.06
N PHE A 22 -7.14 -18.88 13.54
CA PHE A 22 -7.26 -20.33 13.43
C PHE A 22 -8.38 -20.87 14.32
N ARG A 23 -8.56 -20.32 15.53
CA ARG A 23 -9.67 -20.69 16.42
C ARG A 23 -11.03 -20.40 15.78
N LEU A 24 -11.19 -19.19 15.24
CA LEU A 24 -12.41 -18.79 14.54
C LEU A 24 -12.66 -19.58 13.25
N ALA A 25 -11.62 -19.91 12.48
CA ALA A 25 -11.75 -20.76 11.30
C ALA A 25 -12.19 -22.20 11.66
N VAL A 26 -11.73 -22.72 12.80
CA VAL A 26 -12.17 -24.02 13.32
C VAL A 26 -13.61 -23.94 13.81
N GLU A 27 -14.01 -22.88 14.50
CA GLU A 27 -15.41 -22.65 14.94
C GLU A 27 -16.36 -22.52 13.75
N ALA A 28 -16.03 -21.70 12.74
CA ALA A 28 -16.81 -21.55 11.51
C ALA A 28 -16.95 -22.86 10.72
N ARG A 29 -15.93 -23.73 10.77
CA ARG A 29 -15.96 -25.06 10.15
C ARG A 29 -16.80 -26.07 10.94
N THR A 30 -16.94 -25.87 12.25
CA THR A 30 -17.67 -26.79 13.14
C THR A 30 -19.17 -26.48 13.15
N GLU A 31 -19.57 -25.23 12.90
CA GLU A 31 -20.97 -24.80 12.92
C GLU A 31 -21.65 -24.70 11.55
N GLY A 32 -20.96 -25.03 10.44
CA GLY A 32 -21.56 -25.07 9.11
C GLY A 32 -22.00 -23.69 8.63
N GLU A 33 -21.07 -22.91 8.08
CA GLU A 33 -21.28 -21.64 7.34
C GLU A 33 -22.11 -20.52 8.01
N VAL A 34 -22.63 -20.71 9.22
CA VAL A 34 -23.33 -19.67 9.96
C VAL A 34 -22.32 -19.01 10.89
N TRP A 35 -21.84 -17.83 10.48
CA TRP A 35 -21.06 -16.96 11.37
C TRP A 35 -21.86 -16.68 12.65
N PRO A 36 -21.26 -16.78 13.85
CA PRO A 36 -21.99 -16.59 15.09
C PRO A 36 -22.66 -15.21 15.12
N SER A 37 -23.96 -15.16 15.44
CA SER A 37 -24.76 -13.92 15.50
C SER A 37 -24.17 -12.85 16.42
N SER A 38 -23.29 -13.23 17.35
CA SER A 38 -22.52 -12.33 18.23
C SER A 38 -21.44 -11.52 17.51
N VAL A 39 -20.93 -12.00 16.37
CA VAL A 39 -20.02 -11.25 15.47
C VAL A 39 -20.82 -10.27 14.64
N CYS A 40 -21.99 -10.68 14.11
CA CYS A 40 -22.88 -9.81 13.34
C CYS A 40 -23.43 -8.64 14.19
N LEU A 41 -23.79 -8.90 15.45
CA LEU A 41 -24.29 -7.88 16.39
C LEU A 41 -23.24 -6.84 16.82
N ARG A 42 -21.94 -7.14 16.73
CA ARG A 42 -20.88 -6.15 16.99
C ARG A 42 -20.55 -5.30 15.75
N ALA A 43 -20.70 -5.88 14.56
CA ALA A 43 -20.39 -5.24 13.28
C ALA A 43 -21.33 -4.08 12.90
N ASP A 44 -22.57 -4.07 13.43
CA ASP A 44 -23.57 -3.01 13.20
C ASP A 44 -23.32 -1.72 13.99
N SER A 45 -22.26 -1.66 14.80
CA SER A 45 -21.88 -0.43 15.50
C SER A 45 -21.45 0.63 14.46
N PRO A 46 -22.06 1.83 14.41
CA PRO A 46 -21.67 2.88 13.48
C PRO A 46 -20.22 3.29 13.74
N PRO A 47 -19.42 3.57 12.70
CA PRO A 47 -18.01 3.89 12.87
C PRO A 47 -17.88 5.24 13.59
N HIS A 48 -17.29 5.22 14.78
CA HIS A 48 -17.22 6.39 15.64
C HIS A 48 -16.07 7.33 15.27
N THR A 49 -15.04 6.84 14.56
CA THR A 49 -13.86 7.63 14.16
C THR A 49 -13.70 7.73 12.64
N CYS A 50 -13.07 8.84 12.17
CA CYS A 50 -12.74 9.03 10.76
C CYS A 50 -11.84 7.90 10.21
N PHE A 51 -10.95 7.38 11.07
CA PHE A 51 -10.10 6.24 10.76
C PHE A 51 -10.89 4.96 10.48
N GLN A 52 -11.88 4.63 11.33
CA GLN A 52 -12.75 3.46 11.09
C GLN A 52 -13.57 3.59 9.81
N LYS A 53 -14.03 4.81 9.47
CA LYS A 53 -14.70 5.08 8.19
C LYS A 53 -13.75 4.85 7.02
N MET A 54 -12.51 5.32 7.12
CA MET A 54 -11.46 5.07 6.12
C MET A 54 -11.20 3.57 5.97
N VAL A 55 -10.92 2.85 7.06
CA VAL A 55 -10.68 1.39 7.06
C VAL A 55 -11.83 0.63 6.40
N ARG A 56 -13.09 0.93 6.74
CA ARG A 56 -14.26 0.30 6.09
C ARG A 56 -14.33 0.59 4.60
N ARG A 57 -14.00 1.81 4.18
CA ARG A 57 -13.99 2.19 2.76
C ARG A 57 -12.88 1.47 2.02
N LEU A 58 -11.67 1.42 2.59
CA LEU A 58 -10.54 0.67 2.04
C LEU A 58 -10.82 -0.83 1.97
N ALA A 59 -11.40 -1.41 3.01
CA ALA A 59 -11.80 -2.82 3.01
C ALA A 59 -12.77 -3.11 1.86
N ARG A 60 -13.79 -2.26 1.66
CA ARG A 60 -14.70 -2.38 0.53
C ARG A 60 -14.01 -2.24 -0.82
N ASP A 61 -13.04 -1.33 -0.92
CA ASP A 61 -12.38 -1.00 -2.18
C ASP A 61 -11.29 -1.99 -2.59
N PHE A 62 -10.65 -2.66 -1.65
CA PHE A 62 -9.50 -3.55 -1.89
C PHE A 62 -9.77 -5.03 -1.61
N LEU A 63 -10.68 -5.37 -0.69
CA LEU A 63 -11.05 -6.76 -0.39
C LEU A 63 -12.30 -7.15 -1.19
N THR A 64 -12.30 -8.37 -1.70
CA THR A 64 -13.40 -8.92 -2.50
C THR A 64 -14.46 -9.59 -1.67
N ASP A 65 -14.04 -10.43 -0.71
CA ASP A 65 -14.95 -11.24 0.09
C ASP A 65 -15.65 -10.41 1.19
N GLU A 66 -16.95 -10.65 1.36
CA GLU A 66 -17.76 -9.90 2.33
C GLU A 66 -17.44 -10.26 3.78
N GLY A 67 -17.04 -11.52 4.03
CA GLY A 67 -16.53 -11.98 5.31
C GLY A 67 -15.18 -11.36 5.64
N ASP A 68 -14.27 -11.31 4.68
CA ASP A 68 -12.96 -10.66 4.83
C ASP A 68 -13.09 -9.15 5.05
N ARG A 69 -14.01 -8.46 4.34
CA ARG A 69 -14.30 -7.04 4.55
C ARG A 69 -14.72 -6.74 5.99
N ARG A 70 -15.67 -7.53 6.51
CA ARG A 70 -16.22 -7.36 7.87
C ARG A 70 -15.19 -7.73 8.91
N PHE A 71 -14.48 -8.84 8.72
CA PHE A 71 -13.40 -9.27 9.59
C PHE A 71 -12.27 -8.24 9.65
N TYR A 72 -11.85 -7.71 8.49
CA TYR A 72 -10.81 -6.70 8.42
C TYR A 72 -11.28 -5.38 9.05
N ALA A 73 -12.50 -4.92 8.77
CA ALA A 73 -13.05 -3.71 9.38
C ALA A 73 -13.17 -3.79 10.92
N ASP A 74 -13.54 -4.96 11.47
CA ASP A 74 -13.73 -5.15 12.91
C ASP A 74 -12.44 -5.49 13.67
N ARG A 75 -11.46 -6.13 13.02
CA ARG A 75 -10.19 -6.53 13.65
C ARG A 75 -9.00 -5.65 13.34
N TYR A 76 -9.11 -4.66 12.45
CA TYR A 76 -7.97 -3.79 12.15
C TYR A 76 -7.61 -2.91 13.36
N THR A 77 -6.65 -3.36 14.16
CA THR A 77 -6.13 -2.70 15.37
C THR A 77 -4.89 -1.85 15.08
N CYS A 78 -4.77 -1.30 13.86
CA CYS A 78 -3.61 -0.52 13.42
C CYS A 78 -2.27 -1.29 13.45
N CYS A 79 -2.30 -2.62 13.31
CA CYS A 79 -1.11 -3.46 13.38
C CYS A 79 -1.04 -4.46 12.20
N PRO A 80 -0.02 -4.38 11.33
CA PRO A 80 1.02 -3.35 11.30
C PRO A 80 0.46 -2.02 10.76
N PRO A 81 0.76 -0.87 11.39
CA PRO A 81 0.35 0.43 10.87
C PRO A 81 1.07 0.68 9.54
N PRO A 82 0.51 1.50 8.62
CA PRO A 82 1.25 1.93 7.45
C PRO A 82 2.41 2.81 7.92
N ILE A 83 3.64 2.35 7.70
CA ILE A 83 4.89 2.96 8.14
C ILE A 83 5.69 3.43 6.94
N PHE A 84 5.80 2.60 5.89
CA PHE A 84 6.67 2.88 4.75
C PHE A 84 6.20 4.10 3.96
N VAL A 85 4.93 4.12 3.52
CA VAL A 85 4.40 5.19 2.66
C VAL A 85 4.43 6.55 3.37
N PRO A 86 4.04 6.67 4.65
CA PRO A 86 4.23 7.93 5.38
C PRO A 86 5.68 8.35 5.53
N ILE A 87 6.61 7.41 5.83
CA ILE A 87 8.03 7.74 5.99
C ILE A 87 8.62 8.26 4.68
N ILE A 88 8.42 7.55 3.56
CA ILE A 88 9.01 7.99 2.29
C ILE A 88 8.41 9.34 1.84
N THR A 89 7.11 9.54 2.04
CA THR A 89 6.44 10.82 1.76
C THR A 89 7.03 11.97 2.59
N LEU A 90 7.27 11.75 3.90
CA LEU A 90 7.87 12.77 4.76
C LEU A 90 9.32 13.08 4.34
N LEU A 91 10.08 12.08 3.91
CA LEU A 91 11.44 12.26 3.41
C LEU A 91 11.46 13.06 2.10
N GLU A 92 10.56 12.77 1.16
CA GLU A 92 10.41 13.49 -0.12
C GLU A 92 10.05 14.97 0.11
N VAL A 93 9.03 15.22 0.94
CA VAL A 93 8.59 16.57 1.30
C VAL A 93 9.69 17.32 2.05
N GLY A 94 10.36 16.66 3.01
CA GLY A 94 11.46 17.26 3.77
C GLY A 94 12.65 17.63 2.88
N CYS A 95 13.07 16.75 1.97
CA CYS A 95 14.12 17.05 1.00
C CYS A 95 13.73 18.20 0.08
N PHE A 96 12.50 18.19 -0.43
CA PHE A 96 12.01 19.27 -1.29
C PHE A 96 12.00 20.62 -0.59
N VAL A 97 11.52 20.68 0.66
CA VAL A 97 11.53 21.91 1.47
C VAL A 97 12.96 22.39 1.71
N TYR A 98 13.89 21.48 2.05
CA TYR A 98 15.30 21.82 2.22
C TYR A 98 15.90 22.49 0.98
N TYR A 99 15.72 21.90 -0.21
CA TYR A 99 16.25 22.47 -1.45
C TYR A 99 15.54 23.77 -1.87
N CYS A 100 14.25 23.92 -1.57
CA CYS A 100 13.54 25.20 -1.78
C CYS A 100 14.09 26.31 -0.88
N MET A 101 14.42 26.00 0.38
CA MET A 101 15.03 26.95 1.30
C MET A 101 16.45 27.34 0.87
N GLU A 102 17.25 26.38 0.39
CA GLU A 102 18.60 26.63 -0.10
C GLU A 102 18.60 27.50 -1.36
N SER A 103 17.75 27.17 -2.33
CA SER A 103 17.65 27.90 -3.61
C SER A 103 16.87 29.21 -3.53
N ARG A 104 16.13 29.45 -2.45
CA ARG A 104 15.21 30.60 -2.24
C ARG A 104 14.20 30.79 -3.38
N MET A 105 13.86 29.72 -4.08
CA MET A 105 12.94 29.74 -5.22
C MET A 105 11.94 28.59 -5.12
N ILE A 106 10.66 28.93 -5.20
CA ILE A 106 9.56 27.97 -5.36
C ILE A 106 8.96 28.24 -6.72
N THR A 107 9.19 27.36 -7.68
CA THR A 107 8.62 27.49 -9.02
C THR A 107 7.83 26.23 -9.39
N LEU A 108 6.89 26.39 -10.33
CA LEU A 108 6.04 25.30 -10.85
C LEU A 108 6.86 24.09 -11.29
N ASN A 109 7.96 24.37 -12.00
CA ASN A 109 8.91 23.40 -12.52
C ASN A 109 10.24 23.39 -11.76
N GLY A 110 10.28 24.04 -10.58
CA GLY A 110 11.36 24.18 -9.59
C GLY A 110 12.77 24.48 -10.11
N PRO A 111 13.70 24.91 -9.26
CA PRO A 111 15.11 24.66 -9.51
C PRO A 111 15.35 23.16 -9.29
N VAL A 112 15.57 22.41 -10.38
CA VAL A 112 16.02 21.02 -10.28
C VAL A 112 17.38 21.02 -9.59
N PRO A 113 17.57 20.32 -8.46
CA PRO A 113 18.85 20.28 -7.76
C PRO A 113 19.87 19.40 -8.52
N ALA A 114 20.29 19.87 -9.69
CA ALA A 114 21.12 19.15 -10.66
C ALA A 114 22.54 18.86 -10.15
N HIS A 115 23.00 19.61 -9.15
CA HIS A 115 24.28 19.40 -8.48
C HIS A 115 24.20 18.49 -7.25
N SER A 116 23.01 17.99 -6.90
CA SER A 116 22.83 17.11 -5.75
C SER A 116 23.60 15.78 -5.89
N ILE A 117 24.00 15.22 -4.75
CA ILE A 117 24.56 13.86 -4.69
C ILE A 117 23.50 12.78 -4.97
N PHE A 118 22.21 13.12 -4.89
CA PHE A 118 21.10 12.17 -5.04
C PHE A 118 20.54 12.08 -6.46
N ILE A 119 20.75 13.10 -7.32
CA ILE A 119 20.21 13.08 -8.69
C ILE A 119 20.83 11.94 -9.49
N TYR A 120 20.00 11.24 -10.26
CA TYR A 120 20.49 10.30 -11.24
C TYR A 120 21.14 11.07 -12.38
N ARG A 121 22.41 10.75 -12.64
CA ARG A 121 23.17 11.36 -13.73
C ARG A 121 23.78 10.29 -14.63
N PRO A 122 23.62 10.39 -15.95
CA PRO A 122 24.09 9.38 -16.88
C PRO A 122 25.62 9.28 -16.98
N ASP A 123 26.36 10.32 -16.56
CA ASP A 123 27.83 10.35 -16.51
C ASP A 123 28.40 9.60 -15.29
N ARG A 124 27.58 9.29 -14.28
CA ARG A 124 28.00 8.65 -13.02
C ARG A 124 27.30 7.32 -12.74
N ARG A 125 27.17 6.45 -13.76
CA ARG A 125 26.50 5.14 -13.63
C ARG A 125 27.15 4.16 -12.65
N VAL A 126 28.42 4.38 -12.30
CA VAL A 126 29.11 3.58 -11.26
C VAL A 126 28.62 3.89 -9.85
N GLU A 127 27.98 5.04 -9.63
CA GLU A 127 27.46 5.48 -8.34
C GLU A 127 26.05 4.89 -8.11
N LEU A 128 26.00 3.62 -7.71
CA LEU A 128 24.76 2.83 -7.62
C LEU A 128 23.66 3.46 -6.75
N TRP A 129 24.01 4.24 -5.72
CA TRP A 129 23.04 4.92 -4.88
C TRP A 129 22.18 5.93 -5.66
N ARG A 130 22.68 6.48 -6.77
CA ARG A 130 21.93 7.41 -7.63
C ARG A 130 20.76 6.75 -8.35
N PHE A 131 20.78 5.43 -8.55
CA PHE A 131 19.66 4.67 -9.11
C PHE A 131 18.50 4.53 -8.12
N VAL A 132 18.70 4.91 -6.86
CA VAL A 132 17.70 4.80 -5.79
C VAL A 132 17.37 6.18 -5.21
N LEU A 133 18.38 6.95 -4.80
CA LEU A 133 18.17 8.17 -4.03
C LEU A 133 17.55 9.33 -4.83
N TYR A 134 17.46 9.20 -6.16
CA TYR A 134 16.80 10.20 -7.01
C TYR A 134 15.32 10.40 -6.66
N ILE A 135 14.68 9.43 -5.99
CA ILE A 135 13.30 9.49 -5.51
C ILE A 135 13.04 10.65 -4.55
N LEU A 136 14.07 11.07 -3.81
CA LEU A 136 13.96 12.14 -2.81
C LEU A 136 13.95 13.54 -3.45
N LEU A 137 14.37 13.63 -4.71
CA LEU A 137 14.46 14.90 -5.43
C LEU A 137 13.24 15.07 -6.32
N HIS A 138 12.68 16.27 -6.36
CA HIS A 138 11.55 16.58 -7.23
C HIS A 138 11.83 17.85 -8.02
N ALA A 139 11.43 17.84 -9.29
CA ALA A 139 11.69 18.94 -10.20
C ALA A 139 10.93 20.22 -9.80
N GLY A 140 9.74 20.13 -9.19
CA GLY A 140 8.93 21.28 -8.78
C GLY A 140 7.78 20.88 -7.85
N TYR A 141 7.04 21.87 -7.34
CA TYR A 141 6.02 21.60 -6.32
C TYR A 141 4.81 20.84 -6.88
N VAL A 142 4.43 21.05 -8.15
CA VAL A 142 3.35 20.28 -8.79
C VAL A 142 3.76 18.84 -9.00
N HIS A 143 5.01 18.62 -9.43
CA HIS A 143 5.57 17.27 -9.59
C HIS A 143 5.59 16.54 -8.24
N LEU A 144 6.02 17.19 -7.15
CA LEU A 144 5.94 16.61 -5.81
C LEU A 144 4.50 16.36 -5.38
N LEU A 145 3.61 17.34 -5.53
CA LEU A 145 2.23 17.26 -5.07
C LEU A 145 1.50 16.08 -5.72
N PHE A 146 1.65 15.91 -7.04
CA PHE A 146 1.07 14.78 -7.76
C PHE A 146 1.59 13.43 -7.23
N ASN A 147 2.91 13.28 -7.09
CA ASN A 147 3.50 12.05 -6.54
C ASN A 147 2.98 11.76 -5.13
N VAL A 148 3.00 12.74 -4.23
CA VAL A 148 2.53 12.56 -2.85
C VAL A 148 1.04 12.20 -2.80
N ILE A 149 0.18 12.86 -3.59
CA ILE A 149 -1.25 12.55 -3.61
C ILE A 149 -1.47 11.10 -4.04
N VAL A 150 -0.90 10.68 -5.18
CA VAL A 150 -1.10 9.32 -5.69
C VAL A 150 -0.46 8.29 -4.77
N GLN A 151 0.75 8.55 -4.29
CA GLN A 151 1.48 7.70 -3.35
C GLN A 151 0.71 7.47 -2.05
N VAL A 152 0.13 8.51 -1.46
CA VAL A 152 -0.64 8.40 -0.22
C VAL A 152 -1.99 7.71 -0.47
N VAL A 153 -2.72 8.13 -1.51
CA VAL A 153 -4.06 7.60 -1.82
C VAL A 153 -4.02 6.12 -2.20
N VAL A 154 -3.00 5.69 -2.93
CA VAL A 154 -2.88 4.30 -3.41
C VAL A 154 -2.00 3.47 -2.47
N GLY A 155 -0.88 4.04 -2.02
CA GLY A 155 0.12 3.33 -1.22
C GLY A 155 -0.33 2.99 0.19
N ILE A 156 -1.01 3.90 0.91
CA ILE A 156 -1.49 3.61 2.28
C ILE A 156 -2.44 2.41 2.29
N PRO A 157 -3.51 2.35 1.47
CA PRO A 157 -4.37 1.17 1.43
C PRO A 157 -3.62 -0.09 1.05
N LEU A 158 -2.73 -0.01 0.05
CA LEU A 158 -1.96 -1.15 -0.40
C LEU A 158 -1.08 -1.69 0.73
N GLU A 159 -0.50 -0.80 1.53
CA GLU A 159 0.32 -1.11 2.69
C GLU A 159 -0.49 -1.68 3.84
N MET A 160 -1.70 -1.18 4.09
CA MET A 160 -2.59 -1.73 5.10
C MET A 160 -3.00 -3.17 4.75
N VAL A 161 -3.30 -3.45 3.48
CA VAL A 161 -3.78 -4.77 3.02
C VAL A 161 -2.63 -5.78 2.90
N HIS A 162 -1.48 -5.38 2.34
CA HIS A 162 -0.39 -6.30 2.01
C HIS A 162 0.80 -6.24 2.99
N GLY A 163 0.85 -5.22 3.85
CA GLY A 163 1.95 -4.95 4.77
C GLY A 163 3.07 -4.10 4.16
N SER A 164 3.76 -3.35 5.03
CA SER A 164 4.82 -2.39 4.69
C SER A 164 5.95 -2.97 3.85
N PHE A 165 6.43 -4.16 4.21
CA PHE A 165 7.59 -4.76 3.54
C PHE A 165 7.30 -5.14 2.08
N ARG A 166 6.10 -5.64 1.78
CA ARG A 166 5.71 -5.99 0.41
C ARG A 166 5.58 -4.75 -0.46
N VAL A 167 4.95 -3.70 0.08
CA VAL A 167 4.81 -2.41 -0.62
C VAL A 167 6.16 -1.75 -0.84
N PHE A 168 7.06 -1.81 0.15
CA PHE A 168 8.45 -1.34 0.00
C PHE A 168 9.15 -2.01 -1.18
N ILE A 169 9.10 -3.35 -1.29
CA ILE A 169 9.74 -4.07 -2.40
C ILE A 169 9.17 -3.63 -3.75
N ILE A 170 7.83 -3.54 -3.86
CA ILE A 170 7.15 -3.14 -5.11
C ILE A 170 7.57 -1.72 -5.51
N TYR A 171 7.55 -0.79 -4.55
CA TYR A 171 7.95 0.59 -4.77
C TYR A 171 9.41 0.68 -5.24
N MET A 172 10.33 0.02 -4.52
CA MET A 172 11.76 0.03 -4.85
C MET A 172 12.06 -0.65 -6.19
N ALA A 173 11.32 -1.70 -6.55
CA ALA A 173 11.42 -2.32 -7.86
C ALA A 173 11.03 -1.35 -8.98
N GLY A 174 9.96 -0.57 -8.78
CA GLY A 174 9.56 0.50 -9.70
C GLY A 174 10.61 1.60 -9.84
N VAL A 175 11.19 2.03 -8.72
CA VAL A 175 12.27 3.03 -8.69
C VAL A 175 13.50 2.57 -9.47
N LEU A 176 13.93 1.33 -9.25
CA LEU A 176 15.05 0.73 -9.96
C LEU A 176 14.73 0.51 -11.44
N ALA A 177 13.53 0.02 -11.76
CA ALA A 177 13.09 -0.16 -13.14
C ALA A 177 13.04 1.18 -13.89
N GLY A 178 12.58 2.25 -13.23
CA GLY A 178 12.56 3.60 -13.77
C GLY A 178 13.96 4.13 -14.09
N SER A 179 14.89 4.06 -13.14
CA SER A 179 16.26 4.54 -13.36
C SER A 179 17.04 3.70 -14.35
N LEU A 180 16.90 2.36 -14.33
CA LEU A 180 17.50 1.48 -15.32
C LEU A 180 16.88 1.69 -16.71
N GLY A 181 15.56 1.85 -16.79
CA GLY A 181 14.84 2.16 -18.02
C GLY A 181 15.35 3.45 -18.65
N THR A 182 15.39 4.54 -17.89
CA THR A 182 15.99 5.80 -18.34
C THR A 182 17.44 5.61 -18.76
N SER A 183 18.24 4.89 -17.97
CA SER A 183 19.64 4.62 -18.28
C SER A 183 19.86 3.91 -19.63
N VAL A 184 18.93 3.07 -20.05
CA VAL A 184 19.00 2.28 -21.29
C VAL A 184 18.37 3.01 -22.46
N PHE A 185 17.18 3.60 -22.27
CA PHE A 185 16.39 4.20 -23.36
C PHE A 185 16.66 5.68 -23.60
N ASP A 186 17.05 6.43 -22.57
CA ASP A 186 17.43 7.84 -22.68
C ASP A 186 18.77 8.09 -21.99
N MET A 187 19.83 7.79 -22.74
CA MET A 187 21.20 7.71 -22.23
C MET A 187 21.75 9.05 -21.72
N ASN A 188 21.10 10.18 -22.02
CA ASN A 188 21.56 11.53 -21.66
C ASN A 188 20.62 12.23 -20.65
N ALA A 189 19.50 11.62 -20.27
CA ALA A 189 18.55 12.23 -19.37
C ALA A 189 19.01 12.19 -17.90
N PHE A 190 18.79 13.31 -17.21
CA PHE A 190 18.81 13.38 -15.76
C PHE A 190 17.46 12.91 -15.23
N LEU A 191 17.46 12.13 -14.16
CA LEU A 191 16.23 11.59 -13.57
C LEU A 191 16.08 12.05 -12.12
N VAL A 192 14.88 12.53 -11.80
CA VAL A 192 14.44 12.95 -10.46
C VAL A 192 12.96 12.57 -10.29
N GLY A 193 12.57 12.28 -9.06
CA GLY A 193 11.18 12.09 -8.67
C GLY A 193 10.86 10.65 -8.26
N ALA A 194 9.85 10.52 -7.41
CA ALA A 194 9.33 9.25 -6.91
C ALA A 194 8.48 8.47 -7.94
N SER A 195 8.27 9.02 -9.14
CA SER A 195 7.26 8.56 -10.10
C SER A 195 7.42 7.09 -10.51
N GLY A 196 8.65 6.57 -10.63
CA GLY A 196 8.88 5.14 -10.89
C GLY A 196 8.28 4.24 -9.81
N GLY A 197 8.41 4.63 -8.54
CA GLY A 197 7.78 3.93 -7.42
C GLY A 197 6.26 4.10 -7.39
N VAL A 198 5.77 5.32 -7.63
CA VAL A 198 4.33 5.62 -7.69
C VAL A 198 3.62 4.83 -8.80
N TYR A 199 4.21 4.74 -9.99
CA TYR A 199 3.66 3.93 -11.08
C TYR A 199 3.67 2.43 -10.75
N ALA A 200 4.67 1.94 -10.01
CA ALA A 200 4.64 0.56 -9.52
C ALA A 200 3.52 0.31 -8.50
N LEU A 201 3.21 1.28 -7.63
CA LEU A 201 2.05 1.19 -6.72
C LEU A 201 0.73 1.19 -7.50
N LEU A 202 0.59 2.05 -8.52
CA LEU A 202 -0.57 2.05 -9.41
C LEU A 202 -0.70 0.71 -10.15
N ALA A 203 0.39 0.17 -10.66
CA ALA A 203 0.40 -1.14 -11.34
C ALA A 203 0.02 -2.28 -10.39
N ALA A 204 0.49 -2.26 -9.14
CA ALA A 204 0.09 -3.25 -8.14
C ALA A 204 -1.39 -3.11 -7.75
N HIS A 205 -1.90 -1.89 -7.65
CA HIS A 205 -3.32 -1.64 -7.42
C HIS A 205 -4.18 -2.12 -8.61
N LEU A 206 -3.73 -1.83 -9.83
CA LEU A 206 -4.35 -2.31 -11.07
C LEU A 206 -4.40 -3.84 -11.11
N ALA A 207 -3.29 -4.51 -10.81
CA ALA A 207 -3.22 -5.96 -10.74
C ALA A 207 -4.20 -6.52 -9.69
N ASN A 208 -4.31 -5.86 -8.52
CA ASN A 208 -5.29 -6.24 -7.50
C ASN A 208 -6.73 -6.11 -8.03
N ILE A 209 -7.06 -5.06 -8.79
CA ILE A 209 -8.39 -4.88 -9.38
C ILE A 209 -8.66 -5.95 -10.45
N LEU A 210 -7.69 -6.22 -11.33
CA LEU A 210 -7.85 -7.17 -12.44
C LEU A 210 -8.05 -8.61 -11.95
N LEU A 211 -7.28 -9.05 -10.97
CA LEU A 211 -7.39 -10.39 -10.39
C LEU A 211 -8.72 -10.62 -9.66
N ASN A 212 -9.33 -9.53 -9.20
CA ASN A 212 -10.54 -9.52 -8.39
C ASN A 212 -11.75 -8.95 -9.13
N TYR A 213 -11.64 -8.78 -10.45
CA TYR A 213 -12.58 -8.02 -11.26
C TYR A 213 -14.01 -8.57 -11.22
N SER A 214 -14.17 -9.89 -11.13
CA SER A 214 -15.48 -10.56 -11.08
C SER A 214 -16.28 -10.31 -9.78
N GLN A 215 -15.64 -9.80 -8.73
CA GLN A 215 -16.22 -9.61 -7.39
C GLN A 215 -16.41 -8.12 -7.04
N MET A 216 -16.09 -7.20 -7.97
CA MET A 216 -16.13 -5.76 -7.72
C MET A 216 -17.29 -5.08 -8.45
N GLU A 217 -18.28 -4.61 -7.69
CA GLU A 217 -19.20 -3.59 -8.19
C GLU A 217 -18.40 -2.30 -8.49
N LEU A 218 -18.48 -1.80 -9.73
CA LEU A 218 -17.74 -0.64 -10.30
C LEU A 218 -16.28 -0.89 -10.74
N GLY A 219 -15.88 -2.13 -11.04
CA GLY A 219 -14.52 -2.45 -11.52
C GLY A 219 -14.05 -1.61 -12.71
N ILE A 220 -14.92 -1.32 -13.69
CA ILE A 220 -14.58 -0.52 -14.90
C ILE A 220 -14.23 0.93 -14.55
N LEU A 221 -14.95 1.56 -13.62
CA LEU A 221 -14.69 2.95 -13.22
C LEU A 221 -13.38 3.08 -12.44
N LYS A 222 -13.08 2.12 -11.56
CA LYS A 222 -11.80 2.05 -10.84
C LYS A 222 -10.64 1.81 -11.80
N LEU A 223 -10.82 0.91 -12.76
CA LEU A 223 -9.86 0.65 -13.83
C LEU A 223 -9.60 1.90 -14.67
N ALA A 224 -10.66 2.57 -15.12
CA ALA A 224 -10.55 3.81 -15.90
C ALA A 224 -9.85 4.92 -15.11
N ALA A 225 -10.16 5.09 -13.82
CA ALA A 225 -9.49 6.08 -12.97
C ALA A 225 -7.98 5.81 -12.85
N VAL A 226 -7.56 4.55 -12.65
CA VAL A 226 -6.13 4.19 -12.58
C VAL A 226 -5.43 4.43 -13.92
N LEU A 227 -6.08 4.11 -15.04
CA LEU A 227 -5.52 4.37 -16.38
C LEU A 227 -5.42 5.86 -16.69
N ILE A 228 -6.41 6.68 -16.29
CA ILE A 228 -6.38 8.13 -16.47
C ILE A 228 -5.28 8.77 -15.61
N ILE A 229 -5.08 8.30 -14.37
CA ILE A 229 -4.03 8.80 -13.49
C ILE A 229 -2.63 8.35 -13.95
N GLY A 230 -2.54 7.19 -14.60
CA GLY A 230 -1.29 6.63 -15.11
C GLY A 230 -0.86 7.14 -16.49
N MET A 231 -1.74 7.83 -17.22
CA MET A 231 -1.49 8.43 -18.54
C MET A 231 -0.95 9.85 -18.41
#